data_AF-A0A920LK48-F1
#
_entry.id   AF-A0A920LK48-F1
#
_cell.length_a   1.000
_cell.length_b   1.000
_cell.length_c   1.000
_cell.angle_alpha   90.00
_cell.angle_beta   90.00
_cell.angle_gamma   90.00
#
_symmetry.space_group_name_H-M   'P 1'
#
loop_
_entity.id
_entity.type
_entity.pdbx_description
1 polymer ?
#
loop_
_entity_poly.entity_id
_entity_poly.type
_entity_poly.pdbx_seq_one_letter_code
_entity_poly.pdbx_strand_id
1 'polypeptide(L)' 'MNKQIDIGKEVRNLWNCTTESSRAVFAALPILKKANNVTILTVEKVITEGPSGEQVSELLASHGIDAKPVTISGDEKR' A
#
# COMPACT_ATOMS: atom_id res chain seq x y z
N MET A 1 -24.96 4.63 23.38
CA MET A 1 -24.76 4.65 21.92
C MET A 1 -23.52 3.82 21.61
N ASN A 2 -23.67 2.61 21.08
CA ASN A 2 -22.53 1.74 20.79
C ASN A 2 -21.89 2.21 19.47
N LYS A 3 -20.65 2.70 19.53
CA LYS A 3 -19.90 3.09 18.34
C LYS A 3 -19.42 1.82 17.65
N GLN A 4 -19.97 1.51 16.48
CA GLN A 4 -19.44 0.46 15.62
C GLN A 4 -18.09 0.93 15.06
N ILE A 5 -17.04 0.14 15.29
CA ILE A 5 -15.69 0.42 14.78
C ILE A 5 -15.47 -0.48 13.57
N ASP A 6 -15.26 0.12 12.40
CA ASP A 6 -14.90 -0.58 11.17
C ASP A 6 -13.40 -0.38 10.90
N ILE A 7 -12.67 -1.47 10.71
CA ILE A 7 -11.20 -1.47 10.58
C ILE A 7 -10.84 -2.15 9.26
N GLY A 8 -9.90 -1.57 8.52
CA GLY A 8 -9.37 -2.15 7.29
C GLY A 8 -10.19 -1.85 6.03
N LYS A 9 -11.15 -0.90 6.08
CA LYS A 9 -11.86 -0.40 4.90
C LYS A 9 -10.98 0.48 4.01
N GLU A 10 -10.10 1.24 4.63
CA GLU A 10 -9.11 2.11 4.00
C GLU A 10 -7.73 1.59 4.37
N VAL A 11 -7.00 1.03 3.40
CA VAL A 11 -5.66 0.50 3.65
C VAL A 11 -4.65 1.23 2.77
N ARG A 12 -3.62 1.78 3.40
CA ARG A 12 -2.45 2.34 2.70
C ARG A 12 -1.23 1.50 3.05
N ASN A 13 -0.54 1.00 2.04
CA ASN A 13 0.76 0.36 2.19
C ASN A 13 1.85 1.35 1.80
N LEU A 14 2.76 1.63 2.73
CA LEU A 14 3.95 2.41 2.44
C LEU A 14 4.95 1.51 1.70
N TRP A 15 5.35 1.95 0.51
CA TRP A 15 6.26 1.22 -0.36
C TRP A 15 7.60 1.95 -0.47
N ASN A 16 8.67 1.28 -0.06
CA ASN A 16 10.06 1.77 -0.09
C ASN A 16 11.02 0.76 -0.75
N CYS A 17 10.48 -0.22 -1.48
CA CYS A 17 11.19 -1.28 -2.19
C CYS A 17 12.01 -2.25 -1.30
N THR A 18 11.75 -2.33 0.00
CA THR A 18 12.52 -3.25 0.87
C THR A 18 11.90 -4.65 0.96
N THR A 19 12.66 -5.59 1.54
CA THR A 19 12.14 -6.93 1.84
C THR A 19 11.02 -6.86 2.88
N GLU A 20 11.12 -5.95 3.85
CA GLU A 20 10.10 -5.72 4.88
C GLU A 20 8.81 -5.17 4.27
N SER A 21 8.88 -4.18 3.37
CA SER A 21 7.67 -3.68 2.70
C SER A 21 7.04 -4.74 1.81
N SER A 22 7.85 -5.53 1.11
CA SER A 22 7.38 -6.68 0.33
C SER A 22 6.62 -7.66 1.22
N ARG A 23 7.21 -8.08 2.34
CA ARG A 23 6.55 -8.98 3.31
C ARG A 23 5.28 -8.38 3.88
N ALA A 24 5.26 -7.08 4.16
CA ALA A 24 4.07 -6.38 4.67
C ALA A 24 2.91 -6.43 3.67
N VAL A 25 3.17 -6.17 2.38
CA VAL A 25 2.16 -6.27 1.32
C VAL A 25 1.57 -7.67 1.25
N PHE A 26 2.40 -8.71 1.24
CA PHE A 26 1.93 -10.10 1.17
C PHE A 26 1.20 -10.54 2.43
N ALA A 27 1.68 -10.16 3.62
CA ALA A 27 1.00 -10.45 4.88
C ALA A 27 -0.37 -9.77 4.99
N ALA A 28 -0.53 -8.61 4.34
CA ALA A 28 -1.77 -7.84 4.34
C ALA A 28 -2.83 -8.37 3.37
N LEU A 29 -2.51 -9.29 2.45
CA LEU A 29 -3.45 -9.78 1.41
C LEU A 29 -4.86 -10.13 1.95
N PRO A 30 -5.04 -10.83 3.09
CA PRO A 30 -6.37 -11.14 3.59
C PRO A 30 -7.21 -9.92 3.97
N ILE A 31 -6.56 -8.85 4.44
CA ILE A 31 -7.20 -7.58 4.79
C ILE A 31 -7.43 -6.76 3.53
N LEU A 32 -6.46 -6.70 2.62
CA LEU A 32 -6.56 -5.97 1.34
C LEU A 32 -7.73 -6.46 0.48
N LYS A 33 -8.00 -7.77 0.46
CA LYS A 33 -9.16 -8.35 -0.26
C LYS A 33 -10.52 -7.92 0.30
N LYS A 34 -10.58 -7.41 1.53
CA LYS A 34 -11.80 -6.94 2.20
C LYS A 34 -11.87 -5.42 2.30
N ALA A 35 -10.81 -4.73 1.87
CA ALA A 35 -10.74 -3.29 1.87
C ALA A 35 -11.61 -2.73 0.74
N ASN A 36 -12.18 -1.55 0.98
CA ASN A 36 -12.90 -0.82 -0.06
C ASN A 36 -11.92 -0.05 -0.94
N ASN A 37 -10.85 0.46 -0.33
CA ASN A 37 -9.82 1.26 -0.99
C ASN A 37 -8.43 0.78 -0.54
N VAL A 38 -7.58 0.49 -1.51
CA VAL A 38 -6.18 0.14 -1.30
C VAL A 38 -5.30 1.16 -2.03
N THR A 39 -4.34 1.73 -1.32
CA THR A 39 -3.34 2.65 -1.90
C THR A 39 -1.94 2.11 -1.67
N ILE A 40 -1.14 2.06 -2.73
CA ILE A 40 0.31 1.88 -2.65
C ILE A 40 0.94 3.27 -2.63
N LEU A 41 1.45 3.67 -1.47
CA LEU A 41 2.04 4.99 -1.27
C LEU A 41 3.57 4.89 -1.34
N THR A 42 4.16 5.54 -2.33
CA THR A 42 5.61 5.66 -2.49
C THR A 42 6.04 7.08 -2.14
N VAL A 43 7.11 7.23 -1.36
CA VAL A 43 7.71 8.54 -1.05
C VAL A 43 9.03 8.64 -1.80
N GLU A 44 9.18 9.67 -2.62
CA GLU A 44 10.43 9.93 -3.34
C GLU A 44 11.61 10.08 -2.38
N LYS A 45 12.82 9.70 -2.81
CA LYS A 45 14.07 9.72 -2.02
C LYS A 45 14.11 8.75 -0.82
N VAL A 46 13.05 8.00 -0.55
CA VAL A 46 12.99 6.94 0.48
C VAL A 46 12.74 5.57 -0.19
N ILE A 47 13.47 5.28 -1.26
CA ILE A 47 13.34 4.04 -2.04
C ILE A 47 14.71 3.38 -2.23
N THR A 48 14.71 2.06 -2.23
CA THR A 48 15.83 1.22 -2.67
C THR A 48 15.60 0.72 -4.11
N GLU A 49 16.58 0.05 -4.72
CA GLU A 49 16.41 -0.56 -6.04
C GLU A 49 15.35 -1.66 -5.98
N GLY A 50 14.31 -1.57 -6.81
CA GLY A 50 13.22 -2.54 -6.82
C GLY A 50 11.99 -2.09 -7.60
N PRO A 51 10.89 -2.86 -7.50
CA PRO A 51 9.65 -2.58 -8.22
C PRO A 51 9.06 -1.22 -7.88
N SER A 52 8.48 -0.53 -8.85
CA SER A 52 7.72 0.70 -8.62
C SER A 52 6.39 0.43 -7.90
N GLY A 53 5.77 1.48 -7.36
CA GLY A 53 4.43 1.35 -6.74
C GLY A 53 3.37 0.87 -7.74
N GLU A 54 3.49 1.26 -9.00
CA GLU A 54 2.65 0.80 -10.11
C GLU A 54 2.81 -0.71 -10.35
N GLN A 55 4.05 -1.22 -10.36
CA GLN A 55 4.31 -2.66 -10.50
C GLN A 55 3.77 -3.47 -9.32
N VAL A 56 3.78 -2.90 -8.10
CA VAL A 56 3.12 -3.52 -6.93
C VAL A 56 1.60 -3.52 -7.10
N SER A 57 1.01 -2.44 -7.62
CA SER A 57 -0.42 -2.40 -7.94
C SER A 57 -0.82 -3.44 -8.99
N GLU A 58 -0.02 -3.63 -10.04
CA GLU A 58 -0.22 -4.69 -11.04
C GLU A 58 -0.14 -6.09 -10.42
N LEU A 59 0.84 -6.32 -9.55
CA LEU A 59 0.95 -7.57 -8.78
C LEU A 59 -0.31 -7.79 -7.93
N LEU A 60 -0.82 -6.77 -7.25
CA LEU A 60 -2.04 -6.89 -6.44
C LEU A 60 -3.29 -7.12 -7.28
N ALA A 61 -3.34 -6.56 -8.50
CA ALA A 61 -4.42 -6.85 -9.45
C ALA A 61 -4.47 -8.35 -9.80
N SER A 62 -3.32 -9.01 -9.92
CA SER A 62 -3.27 -10.48 -10.12
C SER A 62 -3.84 -11.28 -8.95
N HIS A 63 -3.90 -10.68 -7.75
CA HIS A 63 -4.55 -11.23 -6.56
C HIS A 63 -6.03 -10.81 -6.42
N GLY A 64 -6.59 -10.11 -7.41
CA GLY A 64 -7.96 -9.59 -7.40
C GLY A 64 -8.16 -8.36 -6.52
N ILE A 65 -7.10 -7.58 -6.27
CA ILE A 65 -7.12 -6.37 -5.43
C ILE A 65 -6.87 -5.17 -6.33
N ASP A 66 -7.83 -4.25 -6.43
CA ASP A 66 -7.64 -2.97 -7.12
C ASP A 66 -6.93 -1.99 -6.19
N ALA A 67 -5.64 -1.75 -6.45
CA ALA A 67 -4.78 -0.90 -5.64
C ALA A 67 -4.33 0.32 -6.44
N LYS A 68 -4.55 1.51 -5.90
CA LYS A 68 -4.14 2.76 -6.53
C LYS A 68 -2.68 3.10 -6.17
N PRO A 69 -1.76 3.21 -7.13
CA PRO A 69 -0.42 3.73 -6.87
C PRO A 69 -0.47 5.25 -6.69
N VAL A 70 0.23 5.76 -5.70
CA VAL A 70 0.40 7.19 -5.42
C VAL A 70 1.85 7.43 -5.03
N THR A 71 2.54 8.28 -5.78
CA THR A 71 3.89 8.74 -5.46
C THR A 71 3.83 10.19 -4.99
N ILE A 72 4.50 10.50 -3.90
CA ILE A 72 4.62 11.85 -3.35
C ILE A 72 6.09 12.27 -3.23
N SER A 73 6.40 13.54 -3.56
CA SER A 73 7.71 14.11 -3.27
C SER A 73 7.91 14.18 -1.76
N GLY A 74 9.07 13.71 -1.30
CA GLY A 74 9.49 13.73 0.10
C GLY A 74 10.08 15.07 0.56
N ASP A 75 9.67 16.20 -0.01
CA ASP A 75 10.17 17.50 0.43
C ASP A 75 9.65 17.83 1.84
N GLU A 76 10.57 18.37 2.64
CA GLU A 76 10.63 18.31 4.10
C GLU A 76 9.35 18.70 4.86
N LYS A 77 9.17 18.01 6.00
CA LYS A 77 8.19 18.23 7.07
C LYS A 77 7.61 19.65 7.10
N ARG A 78 6.30 19.77 6.84
CA ARG A 78 5.50 20.85 7.42
C ARG A 78 5.16 20.53 8.88
#